data_AF-A0A8I1B0Z0-F1
#
_entry.id   AF-A0A8I1B0Z0-F1
#
_cell.length_a   1.000
_cell.length_b   1.000
_cell.length_c   1.000
_cell.angle_alpha   90.00
_cell.angle_beta   90.00
_cell.angle_gamma   90.00
#
_symmetry.space_group_name_H-M   'P 1'
#
loop_
_entity.id
_entity.type
_entity.pdbx_description
1 polymer ?
#
loop_
_entity_poly.entity_id
_entity_poly.type
_entity_poly.pdbx_seq_one_letter_code
_entity_poly.pdbx_strand_id
1 'polypeptide(L)'
;QKWGRMCGLVMLLPHGYEGQGPEHSSARLERYLQLCAEQNMQVCVPSTPAQVYHMLRRQALRGMRRPLIVMSPKSLLRHPLAVSSMDELANGTFQPAIGEIDDLDPKAVKRVVLCSGKVYYDLLEQRRKKEQKDVAIVRIEQLYPFP
;
A
#
# COMPACT_ATOMS: atom_id res chain seq x y z
N GLN A 1 -22.86 -10.46 -3.35
CA GLN A 1 -23.76 -11.49 -2.78
C GLN A 1 -25.24 -11.20 -3.08
N LYS A 2 -25.86 -10.21 -2.42
CA LYS A 2 -27.32 -9.98 -2.43
C LYS A 2 -28.02 -10.02 -3.81
N TRP A 3 -27.40 -9.47 -4.85
CA TRP A 3 -28.03 -9.33 -6.18
C TRP A 3 -27.19 -9.90 -7.32
N GLY A 4 -26.10 -10.60 -7.03
CA GLY A 4 -25.17 -11.08 -8.06
C GLY A 4 -24.53 -9.99 -8.94
N ARG A 5 -24.66 -8.70 -8.57
CA ARG A 5 -24.13 -7.58 -9.35
C ARG A 5 -22.64 -7.38 -9.11
N MET A 6 -21.91 -7.20 -10.20
CA MET A 6 -20.49 -6.89 -10.22
C MET A 6 -20.28 -5.38 -10.37
N CYS A 7 -19.28 -4.82 -9.69
CA CYS A 7 -18.97 -3.39 -9.73
C CYS A 7 -17.46 -3.19 -9.66
N GLY A 8 -16.89 -2.48 -10.65
CA GLY A 8 -15.46 -2.19 -10.73
C GLY A 8 -15.04 -0.83 -10.20
N LEU A 9 -15.89 -0.15 -9.41
CA LEU A 9 -15.64 1.21 -8.91
C LEU A 9 -14.31 1.29 -8.13
N VAL A 10 -13.56 2.36 -8.38
CA VAL A 10 -12.36 2.73 -7.61
C VAL A 10 -12.70 3.92 -6.71
N MET A 11 -12.39 3.80 -5.42
CA MET A 11 -12.50 4.87 -4.45
C MET A 11 -11.11 5.28 -3.99
N LEU A 12 -10.64 6.44 -4.46
CA LEU A 12 -9.41 7.06 -3.98
C LEU A 12 -9.73 7.91 -2.74
N LEU A 13 -9.27 7.46 -1.58
CA LEU A 13 -9.56 8.06 -0.28
C LEU A 13 -8.28 8.63 0.33
N PRO A 14 -8.07 9.95 0.31
CA PRO A 14 -6.90 10.58 0.92
C PRO A 14 -6.73 10.16 2.38
N HIS A 15 -5.60 9.54 2.69
CA HIS A 15 -5.31 8.94 4.00
C HIS A 15 -3.87 9.26 4.41
N GLY A 16 -3.68 9.66 5.67
CA GLY A 16 -2.36 9.90 6.24
C GLY A 16 -2.40 10.79 7.48
N TYR A 17 -1.66 10.39 8.52
CA TYR A 17 -1.51 11.17 9.75
C TYR A 17 -0.35 12.16 9.59
N GLU A 18 -0.71 13.43 9.42
CA GLU A 18 0.20 14.54 9.08
C GLU A 18 -0.04 15.78 9.95
N GLY A 19 -0.76 15.64 11.06
CA GLY A 19 -1.07 16.75 11.97
C GLY A 19 -2.17 17.71 11.50
N GLN A 20 -2.90 17.38 10.43
CA GLN A 20 -3.95 18.24 9.83
C GLN A 20 -5.32 18.15 10.55
N GLY A 21 -5.38 17.53 11.74
CA GLY A 21 -6.60 17.38 12.51
C GLY A 21 -7.42 16.10 12.21
N PRO A 22 -8.50 15.87 12.98
CA PRO A 22 -9.23 14.59 13.02
C PRO A 22 -9.92 14.23 11.69
N GLU A 23 -10.52 15.21 11.02
CA GLU A 23 -11.30 14.99 9.78
C GLU A 23 -10.46 15.05 8.49
N HIS A 24 -9.14 15.26 8.61
CA HIS A 24 -8.21 15.31 7.48
C HIS A 24 -7.13 14.23 7.54
N SER A 25 -7.23 13.29 8.48
CA SER A 25 -6.19 12.28 8.73
C SER A 25 -6.56 10.88 8.25
N SER A 26 -7.77 10.40 8.58
CA SER A 26 -8.14 8.99 8.39
C SER A 26 -9.39 8.82 7.53
N ALA A 27 -9.23 8.07 6.45
CA ALA A 27 -10.34 7.50 5.68
C ALA A 27 -11.07 6.34 6.40
N ARG A 28 -10.76 6.05 7.67
CA ARG A 28 -11.36 4.96 8.48
C ARG A 28 -11.18 3.59 7.84
N LEU A 29 -9.92 3.24 7.56
CA LEU A 29 -9.50 1.98 6.94
C LEU A 29 -10.13 0.76 7.62
N GLU A 30 -10.18 0.77 8.95
CA GLU A 30 -10.77 -0.27 9.79
C GLU A 30 -12.22 -0.58 9.42
N ARG A 31 -13.00 0.44 9.01
CA ARG A 31 -14.40 0.25 8.61
C ARG A 31 -14.49 -0.54 7.31
N TYR A 32 -13.61 -0.29 6.35
CA TYR A 32 -13.57 -1.05 5.10
C TYR A 32 -13.10 -2.48 5.34
N LEU A 33 -12.10 -2.69 6.21
CA LEU A 33 -11.64 -4.02 6.58
C LEU A 33 -12.72 -4.83 7.30
N GLN A 34 -13.52 -4.22 8.17
CA GLN A 34 -14.65 -4.88 8.82
C GLN A 34 -15.71 -5.35 7.80
N LEU A 35 -15.89 -4.62 6.70
CA LEU A 35 -16.83 -4.96 5.63
C LEU A 35 -16.28 -6.00 4.65
N CYS A 36 -15.00 -6.37 4.75
CA CYS A 36 -14.37 -7.34 3.87
C CYS A 36 -14.81 -8.77 4.22
N ALA A 37 -15.48 -9.43 3.28
CA ALA A 37 -15.89 -10.83 3.42
C ALA A 37 -16.02 -11.47 2.03
N GLU A 38 -15.71 -12.77 1.91
CA GLU A 38 -15.87 -13.54 0.66
C GLU A 38 -15.28 -12.88 -0.59
N GLN A 39 -14.13 -12.23 -0.41
CA GLN A 39 -13.42 -11.47 -1.42
C GLN A 39 -14.28 -10.38 -2.09
N ASN A 40 -15.28 -9.82 -1.39
CA ASN A 40 -16.27 -8.88 -1.94
C ASN A 40 -15.67 -7.58 -2.49
N MET A 41 -14.56 -7.10 -1.90
CA MET A 41 -13.85 -5.89 -2.31
C MET A 41 -12.34 -6.13 -2.29
N GLN A 42 -11.59 -5.09 -2.67
CA GLN A 42 -10.13 -5.04 -2.54
C GLN A 42 -9.77 -3.79 -1.74
N VAL A 43 -8.90 -3.91 -0.75
CA VAL A 43 -8.42 -2.80 0.07
C VAL A 43 -6.90 -2.71 -0.10
N CYS A 44 -6.44 -1.61 -0.69
CA CYS A 44 -5.03 -1.37 -1.00
C CYS A 44 -4.53 -0.05 -0.39
N VAL A 45 -3.27 -0.03 0.01
CA VAL A 45 -2.58 1.13 0.61
C VAL A 45 -1.25 1.34 -0.15
N PRO A 46 -1.31 1.82 -1.41
CA PRO A 46 -0.13 1.87 -2.26
C PRO A 46 0.92 2.85 -1.73
N SER A 47 2.19 2.42 -1.68
CA SER A 47 3.29 3.26 -1.16
C SER A 47 4.23 3.83 -2.22
N THR A 48 4.18 3.36 -3.47
CA THR A 48 4.99 3.88 -4.59
C THR A 48 4.14 4.31 -5.78
N PRO A 49 4.63 5.21 -6.65
CA PRO A 49 3.93 5.57 -7.88
C PRO A 49 3.67 4.36 -8.80
N ALA A 50 4.65 3.45 -8.93
CA ALA A 50 4.48 2.23 -9.71
C ALA A 50 3.36 1.33 -9.18
N GLN A 51 3.21 1.24 -7.85
CA GLN A 51 2.11 0.48 -7.24
C GLN A 51 0.75 1.06 -7.59
N VAL A 52 0.58 2.39 -7.56
CA VAL A 52 -0.67 3.04 -8.00
C VAL A 52 -0.93 2.77 -9.49
N TYR A 53 0.08 2.92 -10.33
CA TYR A 53 -0.03 2.67 -11.78
C TYR A 53 -0.52 1.25 -12.08
N HIS A 54 0.16 0.24 -11.52
CA HIS A 54 -0.20 -1.16 -11.76
C HIS A 54 -1.53 -1.54 -11.11
N MET A 55 -1.84 -0.98 -9.94
CA MET A 55 -3.12 -1.20 -9.27
C MET A 55 -4.30 -0.70 -10.14
N LEU A 56 -4.20 0.50 -10.71
CA LEU A 56 -5.24 1.07 -11.57
C LEU A 56 -5.39 0.29 -12.88
N ARG A 57 -4.27 -0.07 -13.52
CA ARG A 57 -4.28 -0.93 -14.72
C ARG A 57 -4.90 -2.29 -14.44
N ARG A 58 -4.54 -2.91 -13.31
CA ARG A 58 -5.10 -4.19 -12.86
C ARG A 58 -6.61 -4.11 -12.72
N GLN A 59 -7.15 -3.00 -12.20
CA GLN A 59 -8.59 -2.82 -12.06
C GLN A 59 -9.30 -2.65 -13.43
N ALA A 60 -8.68 -1.94 -14.37
CA ALA A 60 -9.25 -1.71 -15.70
C ALA A 60 -9.21 -2.96 -16.59
N LEU A 61 -8.06 -3.65 -16.62
CA LEU A 61 -7.76 -4.71 -17.59
C LEU A 61 -8.25 -6.10 -17.16
N ARG A 62 -8.20 -6.42 -15.86
CA ARG A 62 -8.56 -7.75 -15.38
C ARG A 62 -10.06 -8.00 -15.58
N GLY A 63 -10.47 -9.22 -15.91
CA GLY A 63 -11.89 -9.59 -16.07
C GLY A 63 -12.73 -9.56 -14.77
N MET A 64 -12.11 -9.34 -13.61
CA MET A 64 -12.80 -9.24 -12.32
C MET A 64 -13.26 -7.81 -12.05
N ARG A 65 -14.56 -7.65 -11.77
CA ARG A 65 -15.21 -6.37 -11.42
C ARG A 65 -15.64 -6.38 -9.96
N ARG A 66 -14.71 -6.04 -9.08
CA ARG A 66 -14.96 -5.87 -7.64
C ARG A 66 -14.47 -4.49 -7.18
N PRO A 67 -15.13 -3.83 -6.22
CA PRO A 67 -14.73 -2.51 -5.77
C PRO A 67 -13.28 -2.48 -5.29
N LEU A 68 -12.58 -1.40 -5.60
CA LEU A 68 -11.21 -1.15 -5.16
C LEU A 68 -11.20 0.07 -4.26
N ILE A 69 -10.98 -0.17 -2.97
CA ILE A 69 -10.82 0.86 -1.93
C ILE A 69 -9.33 1.14 -1.80
N VAL A 70 -8.95 2.39 -2.04
CA VAL A 70 -7.55 2.82 -2.03
C VAL A 70 -7.35 3.88 -0.98
N MET A 71 -6.45 3.61 -0.03
CA MET A 71 -5.92 4.65 0.85
C MET A 71 -4.88 5.45 0.07
N SER A 72 -5.34 6.46 -0.69
CA SER A 72 -4.45 7.28 -1.51
C SER A 72 -3.61 8.20 -0.62
N PRO A 73 -2.30 8.32 -0.86
CA PRO A 73 -1.45 9.13 0.01
C PRO A 73 -1.65 10.62 -0.21
N LYS A 74 -1.30 11.43 0.81
CA LYS A 74 -1.26 12.89 0.74
C LYS A 74 0.19 13.39 0.66
N SER A 75 1.01 13.19 1.70
CA SER A 75 2.41 13.62 1.70
C SER A 75 3.28 12.94 0.65
N LEU A 76 3.00 11.66 0.32
CA LEU A 76 3.81 10.91 -0.64
C LEU A 76 3.75 11.49 -2.06
N LEU A 77 2.77 12.34 -2.36
CA LEU A 77 2.67 13.00 -3.67
C LEU A 77 3.88 13.88 -4.00
N ARG A 78 4.65 14.30 -2.99
CA ARG A 78 5.86 15.12 -3.16
C ARG A 78 7.07 14.57 -2.39
N HIS A 79 6.99 13.34 -1.88
CA HIS A 79 8.05 12.78 -1.05
C HIS A 79 9.23 12.33 -1.92
N PRO A 80 10.48 12.72 -1.62
CA PRO A 80 11.63 12.47 -2.49
C PRO A 80 11.95 10.97 -2.64
N LEU A 81 11.66 10.16 -1.62
CA LEU A 81 11.82 8.70 -1.69
C LEU A 81 10.63 7.98 -2.34
N ALA A 82 9.50 8.65 -2.55
CA ALA A 82 8.31 8.05 -3.15
C ALA A 82 8.28 8.27 -4.67
N VAL A 83 9.34 7.84 -5.34
CA VAL A 83 9.53 7.92 -6.79
C VAL A 83 9.62 6.53 -7.41
N SER A 84 9.30 6.42 -8.69
CA SER A 84 9.40 5.16 -9.45
C SER A 84 10.10 5.39 -10.78
N SER A 85 10.82 4.38 -11.25
CA SER A 85 11.48 4.41 -12.55
C SER A 85 10.51 4.06 -13.68
N MET A 86 10.87 4.40 -14.93
CA MET A 86 10.08 3.98 -16.09
C MET A 86 10.10 2.46 -16.29
N ASP A 87 11.19 1.79 -15.91
CA ASP A 87 11.30 0.34 -15.99
C ASP A 87 10.32 -0.37 -15.04
N GLU A 88 10.15 0.16 -13.82
CA GLU A 88 9.14 -0.32 -12.87
C GLU A 88 7.72 -0.21 -13.43
N LEU A 89 7.45 0.77 -14.31
CA LEU A 89 6.16 0.90 -14.99
C LEU A 89 6.02 -0.02 -16.20
N ALA A 90 7.09 -0.17 -16.99
CA ALA A 90 7.09 -0.94 -18.23
C ALA A 90 7.10 -2.45 -17.98
N ASN A 91 7.98 -2.91 -17.08
CA ASN A 91 8.28 -4.32 -16.83
C ASN A 91 7.84 -4.79 -15.45
N GLY A 92 7.42 -3.88 -14.56
CA GLY A 92 6.91 -4.24 -13.24
C GLY A 92 5.46 -4.75 -13.25
N THR A 93 4.98 -5.08 -12.05
CA THR A 93 3.60 -5.47 -11.78
C THR A 93 3.16 -4.96 -10.42
N PHE A 94 1.87 -5.07 -10.11
CA PHE A 94 1.37 -4.76 -8.77
C PHE A 94 1.84 -5.84 -7.80
N GLN A 95 2.57 -5.43 -6.76
CA GLN A 95 3.07 -6.29 -5.71
C GLN A 95 2.13 -6.21 -4.49
N PRO A 96 1.42 -7.28 -4.10
CA PRO A 96 0.54 -7.25 -2.93
C PRO A 96 1.29 -7.04 -1.61
N ALA A 97 2.55 -7.48 -1.55
CA ALA A 97 3.49 -7.17 -0.50
C ALA A 97 4.85 -6.86 -1.14
N ILE A 98 5.57 -5.89 -0.59
CA ILE A 98 6.92 -5.52 -1.02
C ILE A 98 7.87 -5.82 0.13
N GLY A 99 8.90 -6.62 -0.14
CA GLY A 99 9.91 -6.99 0.82
C GLY A 99 10.83 -5.83 1.23
N GLU A 100 11.90 -6.20 1.92
CA GLU A 100 13.00 -5.29 2.22
C GLU A 100 13.67 -4.80 0.93
N ILE A 101 14.03 -3.52 0.87
CA ILE A 101 14.66 -2.91 -0.31
C ILE A 101 16.15 -2.61 -0.10
N ASP A 102 16.58 -2.44 1.15
CA ASP A 102 17.99 -2.24 1.46
C ASP A 102 18.69 -3.60 1.56
N ASP A 103 19.97 -3.64 1.21
CA ASP A 103 20.78 -4.85 1.34
C ASP A 103 21.06 -5.13 2.83
N LEU A 104 20.35 -6.12 3.38
CA LEU A 104 20.50 -6.62 4.74
C LEU A 104 20.84 -8.11 4.71
N ASP A 105 21.77 -8.54 5.56
CA ASP A 105 22.03 -9.97 5.78
C ASP A 105 20.81 -10.61 6.47
N PRO A 106 20.10 -11.55 5.80
CA PRO A 106 18.92 -12.19 6.38
C PRO A 106 19.21 -12.92 7.69
N LYS A 107 20.45 -13.37 7.93
CA LYS A 107 20.84 -14.05 9.18
C LYS A 107 21.03 -13.07 10.34
N ALA A 108 21.30 -11.80 10.07
CA ALA A 108 21.47 -10.77 11.09
C ALA A 108 20.14 -10.14 11.54
N VAL A 109 19.05 -10.33 10.76
CA VAL A 109 17.73 -9.80 11.07
C VAL A 109 17.11 -10.52 12.27
N LYS A 110 16.76 -9.74 13.31
CA LYS A 110 16.11 -10.21 14.53
C LYS A 110 14.62 -9.87 14.60
N ARG A 111 14.18 -8.88 13.81
CA ARG A 111 12.80 -8.40 13.79
C ARG A 111 12.37 -8.04 12.38
N VAL A 112 11.12 -8.37 12.05
CA VAL A 112 10.44 -7.88 10.85
C VAL A 112 9.32 -6.95 11.29
N VAL A 113 9.27 -5.75 10.72
CA VAL A 113 8.21 -4.78 10.93
C VAL A 113 7.31 -4.79 9.69
N LEU A 114 6.07 -5.25 9.86
CA LEU A 114 5.04 -5.17 8.83
C LEU A 114 4.37 -3.80 8.90
N CYS A 115 4.26 -3.12 7.76
CA CYS A 115 3.63 -1.81 7.68
C CYS A 115 2.91 -1.59 6.35
N SER A 116 2.11 -0.52 6.25
CA SER A 116 1.38 -0.16 5.03
C SER A 116 1.37 1.35 4.84
N GLY A 117 1.51 1.82 3.60
CA GLY A 117 1.44 3.24 3.26
C GLY A 117 2.60 4.09 3.80
N LYS A 118 2.32 5.35 4.11
CA LYS A 118 3.36 6.38 4.36
C LYS A 118 4.33 6.07 5.49
N VAL A 119 3.88 5.36 6.53
CA VAL A 119 4.69 5.08 7.73
C VAL A 119 5.94 4.27 7.39
N TYR A 120 5.93 3.54 6.28
CA TYR A 120 7.12 2.88 5.74
C TYR A 120 8.30 3.84 5.58
N TYR A 121 8.08 5.03 5.01
CA TYR A 121 9.15 5.99 4.77
C TYR A 121 9.68 6.57 6.08
N ASP A 122 8.78 6.88 7.03
CA ASP A 122 9.15 7.33 8.37
C ASP A 122 10.03 6.28 9.09
N LEU A 123 9.69 4.98 8.95
CA LEU A 123 10.47 3.87 9.51
C LEU A 123 11.81 3.66 8.79
N LEU A 124 11.81 3.74 7.45
CA LEU A 124 13.00 3.56 6.62
C LEU A 124 14.04 4.63 6.91
N GLU A 125 13.63 5.91 6.93
CA GLU A 125 14.51 7.03 7.25
C GLU A 125 15.11 6.89 8.65
N GLN A 126 14.29 6.52 9.63
CA GLN A 126 14.76 6.35 11.00
C GLN A 126 15.72 5.16 11.15
N ARG A 127 15.47 4.04 10.44
CA ARG A 127 16.36 2.88 10.43
C ARG A 127 17.71 3.25 9.82
N ARG A 128 17.71 3.88 8.65
CA ARG A 128 18.92 4.33 7.94
C ARG A 128 19.71 5.32 8.78
N LYS A 129 19.04 6.30 9.42
CA LYS A 129 19.66 7.28 10.32
C LYS A 129 20.36 6.64 11.52
N LYS A 130 19.86 5.51 12.01
CA LYS A 130 20.45 4.74 13.11
C LYS A 130 21.43 3.67 12.64
N GLU A 131 21.64 3.52 11.34
CA GLU A 131 22.45 2.46 10.73
C GLU A 131 22.03 1.06 11.21
N GLN A 132 20.74 0.89 11.50
CA GLN A 132 20.23 -0.31 12.14
C GLN A 132 20.02 -1.43 11.12
N LYS A 133 20.75 -2.55 11.28
CA LYS A 133 20.76 -3.68 10.33
C LYS A 133 20.01 -4.93 10.79
N ASP A 134 19.55 -4.96 12.03
CA ASP A 134 18.87 -6.12 12.64
C ASP A 134 17.34 -6.09 12.46
N VAL A 135 16.79 -5.11 11.72
CA VAL A 135 15.36 -4.94 11.49
C VAL A 135 15.05 -4.79 10.00
N ALA A 136 14.30 -5.74 9.46
CA ALA A 136 13.73 -5.66 8.12
C ALA A 136 12.34 -5.00 8.16
N ILE A 137 12.01 -4.23 7.12
CA ILE A 137 10.73 -3.54 7.00
C ILE A 137 10.03 -4.07 5.75
N VAL A 138 8.87 -4.69 5.92
CA VAL A 138 8.07 -5.26 4.84
C VAL A 138 6.76 -4.49 4.71
N ARG A 139 6.40 -4.16 3.48
CA ARG A 139 5.17 -3.43 3.16
C ARG A 139 4.08 -4.40 2.74
N ILE A 140 2.89 -4.26 3.33
CA ILE A 140 1.67 -4.91 2.88
C ILE A 140 0.85 -3.87 2.11
N GLU A 141 0.87 -3.98 0.79
CA GLU A 141 0.25 -3.01 -0.13
C GLU A 141 -1.21 -3.35 -0.39
N GLN A 142 -1.58 -4.63 -0.31
CA GLN A 142 -2.95 -5.12 -0.36
C GLN A 142 -3.30 -5.77 0.97
N LEU A 143 -4.23 -5.17 1.71
CA LEU A 143 -4.70 -5.70 2.99
C LEU A 143 -5.86 -6.67 2.81
N TYR A 144 -6.64 -6.52 1.74
CA TYR A 144 -7.72 -7.43 1.40
C TYR A 144 -7.88 -7.60 -0.12
N PRO A 145 -8.10 -8.83 -0.63
CA PRO A 145 -7.87 -10.11 0.07
C PRO A 145 -6.43 -10.20 0.60
N PHE A 146 -6.24 -10.81 1.78
CA PHE A 146 -4.91 -10.92 2.39
C PHE A 146 -4.00 -11.75 1.47
N PRO A 147 -2.80 -11.25 1.16
CA PRO A 147 -1.91 -11.85 0.16
C PRO A 147 -1.16 -13.08 0.66
#